data_AF-A0A5E4J7F0-F1
#
_entry.id   AF-A0A5E4J7F0-F1
#
_cell.length_a   1.000
_cell.length_b   1.000
_cell.length_c   1.000
_cell.angle_alpha   90.00
_cell.angle_beta   90.00
_cell.angle_gamma   90.00
#
_symmetry.space_group_name_H-M   'P 1'
#
loop_
_entity.id
_entity.type
_entity.pdbx_description
1 polymer ?
#
loop_
_entity_poly.entity_id
_entity_poly.type
_entity_poly.pdbx_seq_one_letter_code
_entity_poly.pdbx_strand_id
1 'polypeptide(L)'
;MSPEDFRAQLQYDLDWRKRELSLLTNQLGQIPETDKEIYCKALIIMLYSHFEGFCRVAFLTYLKQINDERMARSQANEYIIASSLLDIFHDIKYPKNVNKNCCDIFNSSSIEAKFSKFFIYTELIRNLDEILQQEINIPEKISANIIDTESNLSPKVISRILYRLGLPYDEFDKYKGTICNLLRRRNGYAHGDNVAGIKENEYRKLENEVFRIISDLMMLLTDAAERKSYLKNATPIPVRPS
;
A
#
# COMPACT_ATOMS: atom_id res chain seq x y z
N MET A 1 -13.64 11.37 5.31
CA MET A 1 -14.91 10.88 4.74
C MET A 1 -15.63 9.97 5.75
N SER A 2 -16.92 9.67 5.59
CA SER A 2 -17.58 8.72 6.51
C SER A 2 -17.07 7.29 6.27
N PRO A 3 -17.12 6.38 7.26
CA PRO A 3 -16.72 4.99 7.02
C PRO A 3 -17.57 4.26 5.98
N GLU A 4 -18.85 4.63 5.87
CA GLU A 4 -19.76 4.11 4.84
C GLU A 4 -19.30 4.55 3.44
N ASP A 5 -18.95 5.82 3.27
CA ASP A 5 -18.41 6.34 2.00
C ASP A 5 -17.07 5.70 1.66
N PHE A 6 -16.19 5.49 2.66
CA PHE A 6 -14.91 4.82 2.50
C PHE A 6 -15.10 3.41 1.95
N ARG A 7 -15.97 2.63 2.60
CA ARG A 7 -16.28 1.27 2.18
C ARG A 7 -16.94 1.24 0.80
N ALA A 8 -17.87 2.16 0.53
CA ALA A 8 -18.55 2.26 -0.76
C ALA A 8 -17.55 2.55 -1.90
N GLN A 9 -16.56 3.41 -1.66
CA GLN A 9 -15.52 3.69 -2.64
C GLN A 9 -14.68 2.44 -2.97
N LEU A 10 -14.26 1.69 -1.95
CA LEU A 10 -13.50 0.44 -2.17
C LEU A 10 -14.36 -0.64 -2.83
N GLN A 11 -15.64 -0.74 -2.47
CA GLN A 11 -16.55 -1.70 -3.06
C GLN A 11 -16.78 -1.40 -4.55
N TYR A 12 -17.01 -0.13 -4.90
CA TYR A 12 -17.13 0.31 -6.29
C TYR A 12 -15.88 -0.08 -7.10
N ASP A 13 -14.69 0.16 -6.53
CA ASP A 13 -13.41 -0.17 -7.14
C ASP A 13 -13.22 -1.69 -7.33
N LEU A 14 -13.70 -2.49 -6.38
CA LEU A 14 -13.68 -3.96 -6.47
C LEU A 14 -14.66 -4.50 -7.51
N ASP A 15 -15.86 -3.94 -7.59
CA ASP A 15 -16.95 -4.45 -8.42
C ASP A 15 -16.63 -4.38 -9.91
N TRP A 16 -16.01 -3.28 -10.38
CA TRP A 16 -15.63 -3.18 -11.79
C TRP A 16 -14.50 -4.15 -12.15
N ARG A 17 -13.51 -4.37 -11.27
CA ARG A 17 -12.45 -5.38 -11.48
C ARG A 17 -13.00 -6.79 -11.51
N LYS A 18 -13.91 -7.12 -10.59
CA LYS A 18 -14.62 -8.41 -10.58
C LYS A 18 -15.40 -8.63 -11.87
N ARG A 19 -16.10 -7.61 -12.35
CA ARG A 19 -16.85 -7.67 -13.61
C ARG A 19 -15.93 -7.95 -14.80
N GLU A 20 -14.81 -7.23 -14.90
CA GLU A 20 -13.83 -7.41 -15.97
C GLU A 20 -13.19 -8.81 -15.94
N LEU A 21 -12.68 -9.24 -14.79
CA LEU A 21 -12.12 -10.58 -14.64
C LEU A 21 -13.15 -11.68 -14.91
N SER A 22 -14.38 -11.54 -14.41
CA SER A 22 -15.44 -12.51 -14.67
C SER A 22 -15.76 -12.60 -16.17
N LEU A 23 -15.80 -11.48 -16.88
CA LEU A 23 -16.02 -11.44 -18.32
C LEU A 23 -14.94 -12.24 -19.07
N LEU A 24 -13.67 -12.06 -18.71
CA LEU A 24 -12.54 -12.77 -19.31
C LEU A 24 -12.54 -14.27 -18.92
N THR A 25 -12.69 -14.56 -17.63
CA THR A 25 -12.71 -15.93 -17.11
C THR A 25 -13.85 -16.76 -17.70
N ASN A 26 -15.00 -16.15 -18.00
CA ASN A 26 -16.14 -16.84 -18.61
C ASN A 26 -15.88 -17.26 -20.07
N GLN A 27 -14.93 -16.62 -20.77
CA GLN A 27 -14.57 -17.02 -22.13
C GLN A 27 -13.90 -18.39 -22.18
N LEU A 28 -13.32 -18.88 -21.07
CA LEU A 28 -12.72 -20.21 -21.00
C LEU A 28 -13.67 -21.32 -21.45
N GLY A 29 -14.99 -21.16 -21.26
CA GLY A 29 -15.98 -22.13 -21.72
C GLY A 29 -16.07 -22.27 -23.25
N GLN A 30 -15.58 -21.28 -24.00
CA GLN A 30 -15.54 -21.26 -25.47
C GLN A 30 -14.16 -21.58 -26.03
N ILE A 31 -13.12 -21.62 -25.18
CA ILE A 31 -11.74 -21.92 -25.61
C ILE A 31 -11.55 -23.43 -25.72
N PRO A 32 -10.99 -23.95 -26.84
CA PRO A 32 -10.64 -25.35 -26.97
C PRO A 32 -9.73 -25.82 -25.83
N GLU A 33 -9.90 -27.06 -25.36
CA GLU A 33 -9.13 -27.59 -24.23
C GLU A 33 -7.61 -27.51 -24.46
N THR A 34 -7.16 -27.64 -25.71
CA THR A 34 -5.74 -27.51 -26.11
C THR A 34 -5.16 -26.11 -25.87
N ASP A 35 -6.01 -25.09 -25.86
CA ASP A 35 -5.61 -23.68 -25.84
C ASP A 35 -5.90 -23.01 -24.49
N LYS A 36 -6.70 -23.66 -23.62
CA LYS A 36 -7.09 -23.11 -22.31
C LYS A 36 -5.90 -22.75 -21.43
N GLU A 37 -4.85 -23.57 -21.43
CA GLU A 37 -3.65 -23.29 -20.64
C GLU A 37 -2.93 -22.03 -21.13
N ILE A 38 -2.93 -21.78 -22.45
CA ILE A 38 -2.39 -20.55 -23.05
C ILE A 38 -3.25 -19.36 -22.63
N TYR A 39 -4.58 -19.48 -22.73
CA TYR A 39 -5.51 -18.43 -22.31
C TYR A 39 -5.37 -18.09 -20.81
N CYS A 40 -5.17 -19.11 -19.95
CA CYS A 40 -4.97 -18.91 -18.52
C CYS A 40 -3.70 -18.10 -18.19
N LYS A 41 -2.68 -18.07 -19.08
CA LYS A 41 -1.51 -17.19 -18.90
C LYS A 41 -1.92 -15.72 -18.93
N ALA A 42 -2.75 -15.35 -19.91
CA ALA A 42 -3.27 -13.98 -20.04
C ALA A 42 -4.16 -13.62 -18.83
N LEU A 43 -5.01 -14.54 -18.40
CA LEU A 43 -5.85 -14.34 -17.20
C LEU A 43 -5.01 -14.12 -15.93
N ILE A 44 -3.88 -14.79 -15.77
CA ILE A 44 -2.98 -14.56 -14.62
C ILE A 44 -2.38 -13.16 -14.64
N ILE A 45 -1.99 -12.66 -15.81
CA ILE A 45 -1.45 -11.31 -15.95
C ILE A 45 -2.51 -10.28 -15.56
N MET A 46 -3.75 -10.47 -16.03
CA MET A 46 -4.89 -9.63 -15.66
C MET A 46 -5.20 -9.73 -14.16
N LEU A 47 -5.27 -10.94 -13.61
CA LEU A 47 -5.54 -11.18 -12.19
C LEU A 47 -4.53 -10.46 -11.30
N TYR A 48 -3.23 -10.56 -11.62
CA TYR A 48 -2.18 -9.84 -10.91
C TYR A 48 -2.33 -8.32 -11.03
N SER A 49 -2.63 -7.82 -12.24
CA SER A 49 -2.77 -6.38 -12.48
C SER A 49 -3.94 -5.79 -11.68
N HIS A 50 -5.07 -6.50 -11.62
CA HIS A 50 -6.21 -6.12 -10.79
C HIS A 50 -5.90 -6.21 -9.29
N PHE A 51 -5.19 -7.26 -8.85
CA PHE A 51 -4.75 -7.42 -7.46
C PHE A 51 -3.87 -6.26 -6.98
N GLU A 52 -2.78 -5.98 -7.70
CA GLU A 52 -1.88 -4.88 -7.36
C GLU A 52 -2.61 -3.52 -7.44
N GLY A 53 -3.37 -3.31 -8.52
CA GLY A 53 -4.12 -2.08 -8.71
C GLY A 53 -5.16 -1.83 -7.61
N PHE A 54 -5.87 -2.87 -7.14
CA PHE A 54 -6.81 -2.72 -6.03
C PHE A 54 -6.09 -2.37 -4.73
N CYS A 55 -5.03 -3.11 -4.38
CA CYS A 55 -4.28 -2.86 -3.15
C CYS A 55 -3.75 -1.42 -3.10
N ARG A 56 -3.21 -0.92 -4.22
CA ARG A 56 -2.74 0.47 -4.33
C ARG A 56 -3.87 1.47 -4.09
N VAL A 57 -5.02 1.31 -4.75
CA VAL A 57 -6.18 2.19 -4.56
C VAL A 57 -6.66 2.13 -3.11
N ALA A 58 -6.72 0.94 -2.51
CA ALA A 58 -7.19 0.76 -1.14
C ALA A 58 -6.29 1.49 -0.13
N PHE A 59 -4.97 1.32 -0.23
CA PHE A 59 -4.03 2.03 0.64
C PHE A 59 -4.03 3.55 0.43
N LEU A 60 -4.12 4.03 -0.82
CA LEU A 60 -4.22 5.46 -1.10
C LEU A 60 -5.53 6.06 -0.56
N THR A 61 -6.63 5.31 -0.62
CA THR A 61 -7.91 5.74 -0.02
C THR A 61 -7.79 5.86 1.49
N TYR A 62 -7.06 4.95 2.16
CA TYR A 62 -6.78 5.04 3.60
C TYR A 62 -5.93 6.28 3.96
N LEU A 63 -4.88 6.56 3.20
CA LEU A 63 -4.08 7.78 3.37
C LEU A 63 -4.92 9.05 3.15
N LYS A 64 -5.81 9.05 2.15
CA LYS A 64 -6.74 10.15 1.91
C LYS A 64 -7.65 10.37 3.12
N GLN A 65 -8.19 9.30 3.71
CA GLN A 65 -8.98 9.42 4.95
C GLN A 65 -8.19 10.13 6.05
N ILE A 66 -6.92 9.76 6.26
CA ILE A 66 -6.05 10.37 7.27
C ILE A 66 -5.87 11.88 7.02
N ASN A 67 -5.59 12.27 5.78
CA ASN A 67 -5.47 13.69 5.40
C ASN A 67 -6.79 14.45 5.59
N ASP A 68 -7.93 13.83 5.26
CA ASP A 68 -9.25 14.44 5.38
C ASP A 68 -9.65 14.72 6.85
N GLU A 69 -9.04 14.05 7.84
CA GLU A 69 -9.28 14.33 9.27
C GLU A 69 -8.68 15.67 9.72
N ARG A 70 -7.73 16.25 8.97
CA ARG A 70 -7.04 17.52 9.30
C ARG A 70 -6.52 17.60 10.74
N MET A 71 -6.04 16.46 11.25
CA MET A 71 -5.54 16.34 12.62
C MET A 71 -4.09 16.82 12.72
N ALA A 72 -3.71 17.33 13.89
CA ALA A 72 -2.31 17.63 14.20
C ALA A 72 -1.50 16.33 14.29
N ARG A 73 -0.22 16.35 13.90
CA ARG A 73 0.67 15.18 14.00
C ARG A 73 0.70 14.59 15.41
N SER A 74 0.68 15.43 16.45
CA SER A 74 0.64 15.04 17.86
C SER A 74 -0.55 14.16 18.26
N GLN A 75 -1.64 14.16 17.48
CA GLN A 75 -2.84 13.36 17.70
C GLN A 75 -2.76 11.97 17.04
N ALA A 76 -1.86 11.80 16.07
CA ALA A 76 -1.69 10.56 15.35
C ALA A 76 -0.78 9.58 16.09
N ASN A 77 -0.85 8.30 15.72
CA ASN A 77 0.09 7.30 16.18
C ASN A 77 1.49 7.53 15.56
N GLU A 78 2.51 6.91 16.17
CA GLU A 78 3.91 7.06 15.79
C GLU A 78 4.21 6.66 14.34
N TYR A 79 3.46 5.71 13.78
CA TYR A 79 3.64 5.25 12.41
C TYR A 79 3.20 6.30 11.40
N ILE A 80 2.04 6.92 11.64
CA ILE A 80 1.52 7.99 10.78
C ILE A 80 2.37 9.25 10.94
N ILE A 81 2.82 9.59 12.16
CA ILE A 81 3.78 10.68 12.37
C ILE A 81 5.04 10.42 11.54
N ALA A 82 5.68 9.25 11.70
CA ALA A 82 6.90 8.91 10.99
C ALA A 82 6.71 8.91 9.45
N SER A 83 5.58 8.39 8.97
CA SER A 83 5.22 8.38 7.55
C SER A 83 5.01 9.80 7.00
N SER A 84 4.41 10.70 7.78
CA SER A 84 4.18 12.09 7.39
C SER A 84 5.46 12.96 7.36
N LEU A 85 6.57 12.45 7.91
CA LEU A 85 7.87 13.14 8.00
C LEU A 85 8.96 12.43 7.17
N LEU A 86 8.59 11.51 6.28
CA LEU A 86 9.54 10.71 5.48
C LEU A 86 10.52 11.57 4.67
N ASP A 87 10.05 12.72 4.23
CA ASP A 87 10.78 13.68 3.44
C ASP A 87 11.79 14.48 4.29
N ILE A 88 11.43 14.85 5.53
CA ILE A 88 12.38 15.34 6.54
C ILE A 88 13.46 14.29 6.82
N PHE A 89 13.07 13.03 7.03
CA PHE A 89 14.04 11.95 7.27
C PHE A 89 14.92 11.66 6.06
N HIS A 90 14.39 11.82 4.85
CA HIS A 90 15.17 11.75 3.63
C HIS A 90 16.25 12.84 3.59
N ASP A 91 15.90 14.08 3.91
CA ASP A 91 16.82 15.22 3.90
C ASP A 91 17.90 15.08 4.99
N ILE A 92 17.55 14.54 6.17
CA ILE A 92 18.50 14.13 7.21
C ILE A 92 19.50 13.10 6.67
N LYS A 93 19.02 12.10 5.93
CA LYS A 93 19.85 11.02 5.40
C LYS A 93 20.75 11.52 4.27
N TYR A 94 20.26 12.45 3.45
CA TYR A 94 20.91 12.95 2.25
C TYR A 94 21.01 14.49 2.24
N PRO A 95 21.82 15.09 3.13
CA PRO A 95 21.89 16.55 3.32
C PRO A 95 22.49 17.33 2.13
N LYS A 96 23.00 16.63 1.10
CA LYS A 96 23.46 17.24 -0.17
C LYS A 96 22.35 17.36 -1.22
N ASN A 97 21.22 16.68 -0.99
CA ASN A 97 20.06 16.60 -1.89
C ASN A 97 18.79 17.03 -1.15
N VAL A 98 18.90 18.07 -0.31
CA VAL A 98 17.76 18.58 0.47
C VAL A 98 16.66 19.02 -0.47
N ASN A 99 15.47 18.52 -0.25
CA ASN A 99 14.30 19.00 -0.97
C ASN A 99 13.93 20.38 -0.41
N LYS A 100 14.27 21.44 -1.16
CA LYS A 100 13.97 22.85 -0.78
C LYS A 100 12.48 23.09 -0.47
N ASN A 101 11.59 22.19 -0.90
CA ASN A 101 10.14 22.29 -0.68
C ASN A 101 9.64 21.52 0.56
N CYS A 102 10.47 20.73 1.25
CA CYS A 102 10.02 19.92 2.39
C CYS A 102 9.81 20.75 3.65
N CYS A 103 10.64 21.78 3.83
CA CYS A 103 10.52 22.69 4.96
C CYS A 103 11.59 23.77 4.83
N ASP A 104 11.15 25.02 4.82
CA ASP A 104 12.04 26.19 4.96
C ASP A 104 12.87 26.14 6.27
N ILE A 105 12.46 25.29 7.22
CA ILE A 105 13.11 25.00 8.51
C ILE A 105 14.56 24.50 8.33
N PHE A 106 14.88 23.80 7.23
CA PHE A 106 16.25 23.30 6.97
C PHE A 106 16.99 24.06 5.87
N ASN A 107 16.51 25.23 5.44
CA ASN A 107 17.24 26.10 4.49
C ASN A 107 18.47 26.71 5.19
N SER A 108 19.58 25.98 5.17
CA SER A 108 20.82 26.38 5.83
C SER A 108 21.68 27.29 4.94
N SER A 109 22.23 28.36 5.52
CA SER A 109 23.28 29.20 4.92
C SER A 109 24.61 28.45 4.76
N SER A 110 25.53 28.96 3.95
CA SER A 110 26.78 28.28 3.55
C SER A 110 27.74 27.90 4.70
N ILE A 111 27.57 28.47 5.90
CA ILE A 111 28.38 28.18 7.09
C ILE A 111 27.93 26.86 7.78
N GLU A 112 26.67 26.49 7.64
CA GLU A 112 26.02 25.33 8.31
C GLU A 112 26.27 24.00 7.59
N ALA A 113 26.69 24.06 6.32
CA ALA A 113 27.12 22.89 5.54
C ALA A 113 28.29 22.11 6.20
N LYS A 114 29.06 22.73 7.10
CA LYS A 114 30.15 22.10 7.85
C LYS A 114 29.67 21.09 8.92
N PHE A 115 28.45 21.21 9.44
CA PHE A 115 27.90 20.35 10.51
C PHE A 115 26.73 19.47 10.03
N SER A 116 26.53 19.41 8.71
CA SER A 116 25.34 18.92 7.98
C SER A 116 24.34 18.06 8.77
N LYS A 117 24.70 16.84 9.19
CA LYS A 117 23.74 15.94 9.88
C LYS A 117 23.39 16.38 11.30
N PHE A 118 24.37 16.80 12.09
CA PHE A 118 24.13 17.22 13.48
C PHE A 118 23.32 18.51 13.54
N PHE A 119 23.55 19.43 12.60
CA PHE A 119 22.73 20.64 12.44
C PHE A 119 21.26 20.30 12.19
N ILE A 120 20.97 19.37 11.27
CA ILE A 120 19.58 18.97 10.98
C ILE A 120 18.94 18.29 12.19
N TYR A 121 19.68 17.46 12.95
CA TYR A 121 19.17 16.90 14.21
C TYR A 121 18.85 17.99 15.23
N THR A 122 19.71 19.01 15.38
CA THR A 122 19.44 20.12 16.30
C THR A 122 18.23 20.94 15.86
N GLU A 123 18.05 21.18 14.56
CA GLU A 123 16.87 21.88 14.04
C GLU A 123 15.59 21.06 14.20
N LEU A 124 15.64 19.74 13.96
CA LEU A 124 14.51 18.86 14.23
C LEU A 124 14.09 18.90 15.71
N ILE A 125 15.06 18.85 16.64
CA ILE A 125 14.78 18.90 18.08
C ILE A 125 14.23 20.28 18.49
N ARG A 126 14.81 21.37 17.99
CA ARG A 126 14.37 22.75 18.29
C ARG A 126 12.94 23.02 17.84
N ASN A 127 12.58 22.49 16.67
CA ASN A 127 11.27 22.72 16.06
C ASN A 127 10.29 21.55 16.27
N LEU A 128 10.63 20.58 17.13
CA LEU A 128 9.84 19.35 17.28
C LEU A 128 8.40 19.64 17.69
N ASP A 129 8.21 20.51 18.68
CA ASP A 129 6.87 20.87 19.16
C ASP A 129 6.04 21.51 18.04
N GLU A 130 6.62 22.44 17.27
CA GLU A 130 5.95 23.06 16.13
C GLU A 130 5.59 22.04 15.04
N ILE A 131 6.54 21.17 14.67
CA ILE A 131 6.32 20.10 13.69
C ILE A 131 5.18 19.17 14.13
N LEU A 132 5.10 18.86 15.43
CA LEU A 132 4.05 18.02 16.00
C LEU A 132 2.69 18.73 16.09
N GLN A 133 2.64 20.06 16.16
CA GLN A 133 1.39 20.83 16.16
C GLN A 133 0.83 21.09 14.75
N GLN A 134 1.66 20.97 13.71
CA GLN A 134 1.20 21.10 12.32
C GLN A 134 0.22 19.98 11.94
N GLU A 135 -0.76 20.33 11.11
CA GLU A 135 -1.71 19.39 10.50
C GLU A 135 -0.98 18.34 9.65
N ILE A 136 -1.44 17.10 9.71
CA ILE A 136 -0.96 16.05 8.82
C ILE A 136 -1.37 16.39 7.39
N ASN A 137 -0.36 16.50 6.53
CA ASN A 137 -0.52 16.60 5.10
C ASN A 137 0.44 15.63 4.42
N ILE A 138 -0.10 14.54 3.88
CA ILE A 138 0.66 13.54 3.13
C ILE A 138 0.38 13.77 1.63
N PRO A 139 1.17 14.59 0.93
CA PRO A 139 0.99 14.84 -0.50
C PRO A 139 1.26 13.58 -1.33
N GLU A 140 0.86 13.61 -2.60
CA GLU A 140 0.99 12.47 -3.53
C GLU A 140 2.44 11.93 -3.62
N LYS A 141 3.44 12.82 -3.64
CA LYS A 141 4.86 12.46 -3.64
C LYS A 141 5.25 11.61 -2.42
N ILE A 142 4.77 11.97 -1.23
CA ILE A 142 5.04 11.21 -0.01
C ILE A 142 4.19 9.93 0.00
N SER A 143 2.94 10.00 -0.43
CA SER A 143 2.05 8.84 -0.58
C SER A 143 2.67 7.74 -1.46
N ALA A 144 3.33 8.11 -2.57
CA ALA A 144 4.05 7.18 -3.43
C ALA A 144 5.24 6.50 -2.74
N ASN A 145 5.91 7.18 -1.80
CA ASN A 145 6.97 6.58 -1.01
C ASN A 145 6.43 5.67 0.10
N ILE A 146 5.27 5.99 0.68
CA ILE A 146 4.61 5.15 1.70
C ILE A 146 4.08 3.88 1.01
N ILE A 147 3.31 4.04 -0.07
CA ILE A 147 2.68 2.99 -0.88
C ILE A 147 3.58 2.63 -2.07
N ASP A 148 4.83 2.32 -1.76
CA ASP A 148 5.80 1.86 -2.75
C ASP A 148 5.62 0.36 -2.99
N THR A 149 4.94 0.01 -4.08
CA THR A 149 4.71 -1.38 -4.52
C THR A 149 5.95 -1.99 -5.20
N GLU A 150 7.06 -1.24 -5.29
CA GLU A 150 8.27 -1.63 -6.01
C GLU A 150 7.97 -2.08 -7.45
N SER A 151 8.64 -3.12 -7.93
CA SER A 151 8.31 -3.80 -9.19
C SER A 151 7.18 -4.83 -9.05
N ASN A 152 6.84 -5.19 -7.81
CA ASN A 152 5.99 -6.32 -7.47
C ASN A 152 5.41 -6.19 -6.05
N LEU A 153 4.09 -6.34 -5.92
CA LEU A 153 3.42 -6.36 -4.62
C LEU A 153 3.63 -7.71 -3.89
N SER A 154 4.85 -7.93 -3.39
CA SER A 154 5.23 -9.11 -2.62
C SER A 154 4.69 -9.09 -1.19
N PRO A 155 4.64 -10.24 -0.47
CA PRO A 155 4.20 -10.25 0.92
C PRO A 155 5.01 -9.31 1.81
N LYS A 156 6.32 -9.20 1.55
CA LYS A 156 7.22 -8.28 2.25
C LYS A 156 6.84 -6.82 1.98
N VAL A 157 6.47 -6.49 0.75
CA VAL A 157 6.04 -5.14 0.37
C VAL A 157 4.71 -4.80 1.05
N ILE A 158 3.73 -5.73 1.05
CA ILE A 158 2.46 -5.55 1.77
C ILE A 158 2.72 -5.32 3.27
N SER A 159 3.53 -6.17 3.91
CA SER A 159 3.87 -6.04 5.34
C SER A 159 4.49 -4.67 5.64
N ARG A 160 5.40 -4.20 4.77
CA ARG A 160 6.04 -2.89 4.91
C ARG A 160 5.05 -1.74 4.77
N ILE A 161 4.13 -1.82 3.81
CA ILE A 161 3.08 -0.80 3.63
C ILE A 161 2.17 -0.77 4.86
N LEU A 162 1.69 -1.92 5.33
CA LEU A 162 0.86 -2.02 6.54
C LEU A 162 1.57 -1.42 7.75
N TYR A 163 2.84 -1.76 7.95
CA TYR A 163 3.66 -1.21 9.04
C TYR A 163 3.74 0.33 8.97
N ARG A 164 4.00 0.90 7.79
CA ARG A 164 4.06 2.36 7.60
C ARG A 164 2.72 3.05 7.87
N LEU A 165 1.61 2.35 7.65
CA LEU A 165 0.26 2.83 7.93
C LEU A 165 -0.20 2.60 9.38
N GLY A 166 0.65 2.00 10.23
CA GLY A 166 0.29 1.65 11.61
C GLY A 166 -0.75 0.53 11.70
N LEU A 167 -0.77 -0.37 10.72
CA LEU A 167 -1.66 -1.54 10.64
C LEU A 167 -0.87 -2.82 10.99
N PRO A 168 -1.54 -3.91 11.42
CA PRO A 168 -0.90 -5.18 11.70
C PRO A 168 -0.14 -5.70 10.47
N TYR A 169 1.19 -5.73 10.55
CA TYR A 169 2.05 -6.00 9.38
C TYR A 169 2.04 -7.48 8.95
N ASP A 170 1.62 -8.37 9.84
CA ASP A 170 1.59 -9.82 9.71
C ASP A 170 0.20 -10.38 9.35
N GLU A 171 -0.84 -9.54 9.27
CA GLU A 171 -2.23 -9.96 8.98
C GLU A 171 -2.35 -10.80 7.69
N PHE A 172 -1.45 -10.59 6.73
CA PHE A 172 -1.43 -11.27 5.43
C PHE A 172 -0.40 -12.41 5.33
N ASP A 173 0.23 -12.80 6.44
CA ASP A 173 1.23 -13.88 6.45
C ASP A 173 0.64 -15.21 5.98
N LYS A 174 -0.62 -15.49 6.33
CA LYS A 174 -1.38 -16.66 5.88
C LYS A 174 -1.51 -16.74 4.35
N TYR A 175 -1.36 -15.62 3.65
CA TYR A 175 -1.48 -15.52 2.19
C TYR A 175 -0.14 -15.49 1.45
N LYS A 176 1.00 -15.59 2.17
CA LYS A 176 2.35 -15.59 1.57
C LYS A 176 2.48 -16.57 0.41
N GLY A 177 1.97 -17.79 0.57
CA GLY A 177 2.01 -18.83 -0.46
C GLY A 177 1.28 -18.42 -1.75
N THR A 178 0.04 -17.95 -1.63
CA THR A 178 -0.79 -17.50 -2.76
C THR A 178 -0.15 -16.32 -3.49
N ILE A 179 0.31 -15.30 -2.76
CA ILE A 179 0.90 -14.09 -3.36
C ILE A 179 2.20 -14.45 -4.09
N CYS A 180 3.07 -15.24 -3.47
CA CYS A 180 4.30 -15.72 -4.11
C CYS A 180 4.01 -16.56 -5.37
N ASN A 181 2.98 -17.40 -5.32
CA ASN A 181 2.54 -18.19 -6.47
C ASN A 181 2.07 -17.30 -7.62
N LEU A 182 1.22 -16.30 -7.34
CA LEU A 182 0.73 -15.33 -8.32
C LEU A 182 1.88 -14.56 -8.96
N LEU A 183 2.80 -14.03 -8.16
CA LEU A 183 3.97 -13.28 -8.63
C LEU A 183 4.89 -14.11 -9.50
N ARG A 184 5.23 -15.32 -9.06
CA ARG A 184 6.09 -16.24 -9.82
C ARG A 184 5.49 -16.53 -11.19
N ARG A 185 4.18 -16.78 -11.25
CA ARG A 185 3.47 -17.05 -12.51
C ARG A 185 3.42 -15.81 -13.40
N ARG A 186 3.05 -14.65 -12.85
CA ARG A 186 3.04 -13.38 -13.58
C ARG A 186 4.41 -13.10 -14.20
N ASN A 187 5.49 -13.24 -13.43
CA ASN A 187 6.84 -12.96 -13.91
C ASN A 187 7.25 -13.92 -15.01
N GLY A 188 7.04 -15.23 -14.82
CA GLY A 188 7.36 -16.21 -15.86
C GLY A 188 6.61 -15.95 -17.17
N TYR A 189 5.32 -15.61 -17.10
CA TYR A 189 4.53 -15.35 -18.31
C TYR A 189 4.84 -13.99 -18.96
N ALA A 190 5.06 -12.94 -18.17
CA ALA A 190 5.34 -11.60 -18.68
C ALA A 190 6.75 -11.47 -19.27
N HIS A 191 7.73 -12.22 -18.74
CA HIS A 191 9.11 -12.22 -19.24
C HIS A 191 9.37 -13.27 -20.32
N GLY A 192 8.35 -14.03 -20.74
CA GLY A 192 8.45 -14.97 -21.85
C GLY A 192 9.21 -16.26 -21.52
N ASP A 193 9.35 -16.60 -20.23
CA ASP A 193 9.87 -17.90 -19.84
C ASP A 193 8.95 -18.98 -20.43
N ASN A 194 9.53 -20.07 -20.97
CA ASN A 194 8.76 -21.18 -21.56
C ASN A 194 8.09 -22.05 -20.47
N VAL A 195 7.32 -21.41 -19.59
CA VAL A 195 6.59 -22.02 -18.48
C VAL A 195 5.28 -22.55 -19.04
N ALA A 196 4.94 -23.79 -18.70
CA ALA A 196 3.63 -24.35 -18.99
C ALA A 196 2.52 -23.44 -18.43
N GLY A 197 1.38 -23.40 -19.12
CA GLY A 197 0.21 -22.72 -18.59
C GLY A 197 -0.31 -23.44 -17.35
N ILE A 198 -1.45 -22.99 -16.84
CA ILE A 198 -2.16 -23.72 -15.78
C ILE A 198 -3.49 -24.19 -16.27
N LYS A 199 -3.93 -25.31 -15.69
CA LYS A 199 -5.28 -25.82 -15.89
C LYS A 199 -6.29 -24.83 -15.36
N GLU A 200 -7.45 -24.76 -16.03
CA GLU A 200 -8.57 -23.91 -15.65
C GLU A 200 -8.95 -24.05 -14.16
N ASN A 201 -8.99 -25.27 -13.62
CA ASN A 201 -9.31 -25.51 -12.22
C ASN A 201 -8.28 -24.91 -11.25
N GLU A 202 -6.99 -24.91 -11.62
CA GLU A 202 -5.94 -24.27 -10.81
C GLU A 202 -6.04 -22.74 -10.90
N TYR A 203 -6.36 -22.21 -12.07
CA TYR A 203 -6.59 -20.78 -12.27
C TYR A 203 -7.74 -20.30 -11.39
N ARG A 204 -8.90 -20.98 -11.43
CA ARG A 204 -10.07 -20.63 -10.64
C ARG A 204 -9.80 -20.70 -9.14
N LYS A 205 -8.98 -21.66 -8.68
CA LYS A 205 -8.55 -21.71 -7.27
C LYS A 205 -7.72 -20.49 -6.90
N LEU A 206 -6.71 -20.15 -7.71
CA LEU A 206 -5.86 -18.99 -7.50
C LEU A 206 -6.65 -17.68 -7.52
N GLU A 207 -7.56 -17.51 -8.48
CA GLU A 207 -8.46 -16.35 -8.59
C GLU A 207 -9.30 -16.17 -7.32
N ASN A 208 -9.90 -17.24 -6.82
CA ASN A 208 -10.68 -17.20 -5.58
C ASN A 208 -9.83 -16.83 -4.36
N GLU A 209 -8.62 -17.37 -4.24
CA GLU A 209 -7.71 -17.01 -3.15
C GLU A 209 -7.29 -15.54 -3.23
N VAL A 210 -7.01 -15.02 -4.43
CA VAL A 210 -6.68 -13.59 -4.64
C VAL A 210 -7.85 -12.69 -4.25
N PHE A 211 -9.09 -13.04 -4.60
CA PHE A 211 -10.26 -12.27 -4.19
C PHE A 211 -10.53 -12.32 -2.68
N ARG A 212 -10.15 -13.42 -2.00
CA ARG A 212 -10.18 -13.47 -0.53
C ARG A 212 -9.18 -12.49 0.08
N ILE A 213 -7.96 -12.43 -0.45
CA ILE A 213 -6.94 -11.44 0.00
C ILE A 213 -7.46 -10.01 -0.16
N ILE A 214 -8.04 -9.70 -1.32
CA ILE A 214 -8.62 -8.39 -1.62
C ILE A 214 -9.74 -8.03 -0.63
N SER A 215 -10.59 -8.99 -0.33
CA SER A 215 -11.72 -8.81 0.60
C SER A 215 -11.24 -8.62 2.04
N ASP A 216 -10.24 -9.39 2.47
CA ASP A 216 -9.60 -9.23 3.78
C ASP A 216 -8.92 -7.87 3.93
N LEU A 217 -8.25 -7.37 2.88
CA LEU A 217 -7.65 -6.03 2.87
C LEU A 217 -8.71 -4.93 2.98
N MET A 218 -9.80 -5.05 2.22
CA MET A 218 -10.91 -4.10 2.28
C MET A 218 -11.54 -4.08 3.67
N MET A 219 -11.75 -5.24 4.29
CA MET A 219 -12.25 -5.34 5.67
C MET A 219 -11.28 -4.69 6.67
N LEU A 220 -9.99 -5.03 6.61
CA LEU A 220 -8.98 -4.45 7.50
C LEU A 220 -8.98 -2.91 7.43
N LEU A 221 -8.97 -2.34 6.22
CA LEU A 221 -8.91 -0.90 6.04
C LEU A 221 -10.22 -0.20 6.44
N THR A 222 -11.36 -0.86 6.22
CA THR A 222 -12.66 -0.35 6.67
C THR A 222 -12.70 -0.32 8.20
N ASP A 223 -12.36 -1.43 8.86
CA ASP A 223 -12.29 -1.53 10.32
C ASP A 223 -11.32 -0.50 10.90
N ALA A 224 -10.17 -0.30 10.26
CA ALA A 224 -9.16 0.67 10.67
C ALA A 224 -9.63 2.13 10.52
N ALA A 225 -10.40 2.41 9.47
CA ALA A 225 -10.97 3.74 9.25
C ALA A 225 -12.09 4.03 10.25
N GLU A 226 -12.98 3.07 10.51
CA GLU A 226 -14.05 3.15 11.50
C GLU A 226 -13.52 3.39 12.91
N ARG A 227 -12.50 2.64 13.31
CA ARG A 227 -11.88 2.74 14.65
C ARG A 227 -10.91 3.90 14.78
N LYS A 228 -10.63 4.62 13.68
CA LYS A 228 -9.60 5.65 13.59
C LYS A 228 -8.24 5.17 14.11
N SER A 229 -7.80 3.97 13.68
CA SER A 229 -6.56 3.32 14.15
C SER A 229 -5.29 4.16 13.97
N TYR A 230 -5.34 5.19 13.13
CA TYR A 230 -4.29 6.20 12.94
C TYR A 230 -4.14 7.19 14.10
N LEU A 231 -5.06 7.23 15.08
CA LEU A 231 -4.98 8.08 16.26
C LEU A 231 -4.15 7.43 17.38
N LYS A 232 -3.44 8.25 18.16
CA LYS A 232 -2.55 7.81 19.26
C LYS A 232 -3.25 6.97 20.33
N ASN A 233 -4.52 7.27 20.60
CA ASN A 233 -5.33 6.59 21.62
C ASN A 233 -6.34 5.61 21.00
N ALA A 234 -6.18 5.25 19.73
CA ALA A 234 -7.09 4.33 19.08
C ALA A 234 -7.01 2.94 19.72
N THR A 235 -8.15 2.25 19.75
CA THR A 235 -8.16 0.84 20.16
C THR A 235 -7.37 0.04 19.11
N PRO A 236 -6.36 -0.76 19.50
CA PRO A 236 -5.62 -1.59 18.56
C PRO A 236 -6.57 -2.47 17.75
N ILE A 237 -6.29 -2.64 16.46
CA ILE A 237 -6.99 -3.65 15.66
C ILE A 237 -6.61 -5.01 16.28
N PRO A 238 -7.57 -5.79 16.80
CA PRO A 238 -7.25 -7.07 17.40
C PRO A 238 -6.61 -7.96 16.33
N VAL A 239 -5.42 -8.49 16.63
CA VAL A 239 -4.79 -9.53 15.81
C VAL A 239 -5.76 -10.70 15.76
N ARG A 240 -6.30 -11.03 14.57
CA ARG A 240 -7.18 -12.20 14.45
C ARG A 240 -6.32 -13.43 14.71
N PRO A 241 -6.69 -14.31 15.66
CA PRO A 241 -5.92 -15.53 15.91
C PRO A 241 -5.84 -16.35 14.62
N SER A 242 -4.66 -16.91 14.40
CA SER A 242 -4.25 -17.67 13.21
C SER A 242 -5.09 -18.92 13.01
#